data_AF-A0A3B9N7K3-F1
#
_entry.id   AF-A0A3B9N7K3-F1
#
_cell.length_a   1.000
_cell.length_b   1.000
_cell.length_c   1.000
_cell.angle_alpha   90.00
_cell.angle_beta   90.00
_cell.angle_gamma   90.00
#
_symmetry.space_group_name_H-M   'P 1'
#
loop_
_entity.id
_entity.type
_entity.pdbx_description
1 polymer ?
#
loop_
_entity_poly.entity_id
_entity_poly.type
_entity_poly.pdbx_seq_one_letter_code
_entity_poly.pdbx_strand_id
1 'polypeptide(L)'
;MNEDSFFSINRLVEFGMGMAVAQQMVKTMNSAMSNMHVPGSMNPMQTAAPQFYYAMIEGNQAGPFSEQELSRLIAEKKIVKETYIWKPGLPKWEIAEKLPEILKLVALAPPPFQQNP
;
A
#
# COMPACT_ATOMS: atom_id res chain seq x y z
N MET A 1 -26.48 23.38 68.85
CA MET A 1 -26.82 22.90 67.50
C MET A 1 -25.69 23.32 66.58
N ASN A 2 -24.83 22.37 66.22
CA ASN A 2 -23.81 22.47 65.16
C ASN A 2 -23.60 21.02 64.70
N GLU A 3 -24.44 20.57 63.76
CA GLU A 3 -24.54 19.16 63.34
C GLU A 3 -24.21 18.97 61.85
N ASP A 4 -23.51 19.92 61.22
CA ASP A 4 -23.16 19.82 59.79
C ASP A 4 -21.74 19.29 59.53
N SER A 5 -21.01 18.90 60.58
CA SER A 5 -19.61 18.44 60.48
C SER A 5 -19.45 16.95 60.14
N PHE A 6 -20.55 16.18 60.10
CA PHE A 6 -20.48 14.71 60.02
C PHE A 6 -20.77 14.11 58.64
N PHE A 7 -21.21 14.89 57.64
CA PHE A 7 -21.56 14.37 56.31
C PHE A 7 -20.47 14.48 55.24
N SER A 8 -19.44 15.31 55.45
CA SER A 8 -18.46 15.63 54.39
C SER A 8 -17.25 14.70 54.36
N ILE A 9 -16.97 13.97 55.44
CA ILE A 9 -15.76 13.14 55.58
C ILE A 9 -15.90 11.81 54.82
N ASN A 10 -17.10 11.24 54.74
CA ASN A 10 -17.32 9.95 54.07
C ASN A 10 -17.34 10.02 52.53
N ARG A 11 -17.43 11.22 51.94
CA ARG A 11 -17.47 11.40 50.46
C ARG A 11 -16.08 11.67 49.86
N LEU A 12 -15.11 12.13 50.66
CA LEU A 12 -13.73 12.37 50.20
C LEU A 12 -12.94 11.05 50.03
N VAL A 13 -13.20 10.07 50.90
CA VAL A 13 -12.56 8.75 50.87
C VAL A 13 -12.99 7.96 49.62
N GLU A 14 -14.26 8.05 49.23
CA GLU A 14 -14.83 7.39 48.04
C GLU A 14 -14.24 7.94 46.73
N PHE A 15 -14.04 9.26 46.62
CA PHE A 15 -13.40 9.88 45.45
C PHE A 15 -11.88 9.57 45.38
N GLY A 16 -11.21 9.47 46.53
CA GLY A 16 -9.80 9.11 46.62
C GLY A 16 -9.48 7.67 46.18
N MET A 17 -10.37 6.72 46.50
CA MET A 17 -10.21 5.33 46.07
C MET A 17 -10.49 5.12 44.58
N GLY A 18 -11.44 5.87 44.01
CA GLY A 18 -11.74 5.81 42.57
C GLY A 18 -10.59 6.26 41.67
N MET A 19 -9.87 7.32 42.06
CA MET A 19 -8.71 7.82 41.30
C MET A 19 -7.47 6.91 41.41
N ALA A 20 -7.24 6.27 42.55
CA ALA A 20 -6.11 5.36 42.74
C ALA A 20 -6.22 4.08 41.88
N VAL A 21 -7.43 3.52 41.78
CA VAL A 21 -7.70 2.35 40.91
C VAL A 21 -7.61 2.74 39.42
N ALA A 22 -8.09 3.94 39.06
CA ALA A 22 -7.99 4.44 37.68
C ALA A 22 -6.52 4.55 37.20
N GLN A 23 -5.60 5.04 38.04
CA GLN A 23 -4.18 5.10 37.68
C GLN A 23 -3.55 3.72 37.48
N GLN A 24 -3.94 2.73 38.28
CA GLN A 24 -3.44 1.36 38.17
C GLN A 24 -3.97 0.66 36.90
N MET A 25 -5.22 0.90 36.54
CA MET A 25 -5.82 0.34 35.32
C MET A 25 -5.19 0.94 34.05
N VAL A 26 -4.91 2.24 34.03
CA VAL A 26 -4.20 2.92 32.93
C VAL A 26 -2.78 2.38 32.77
N LYS A 27 -2.06 2.12 33.87
CA LYS A 27 -0.71 1.53 33.81
C LYS A 27 -0.72 0.10 33.23
N THR A 28 -1.71 -0.71 33.58
CA THR A 28 -1.86 -2.06 33.03
C THR A 28 -2.24 -2.04 31.55
N MET A 29 -3.16 -1.16 31.12
CA MET A 29 -3.50 -1.00 29.71
C MET A 29 -2.32 -0.49 28.87
N ASN A 30 -1.54 0.46 29.40
CA ASN A 30 -0.35 0.98 28.72
C ASN A 30 0.73 -0.11 28.52
N SER A 31 0.91 -0.96 29.54
CA SER A 31 1.85 -2.09 29.48
C SER A 31 1.37 -3.20 28.53
N ALA A 32 0.08 -3.48 28.49
CA ALA A 32 -0.50 -4.47 27.58
C ALA A 32 -0.43 -4.04 26.10
N MET A 33 -0.55 -2.74 25.81
CA MET A 33 -0.45 -2.22 24.44
C MET A 33 1.01 -2.17 23.95
N SER A 34 1.97 -1.84 24.82
CA SER A 34 3.40 -1.86 24.44
C SER A 34 3.97 -3.28 24.27
N ASN A 35 3.38 -4.28 24.92
CA ASN A 35 3.89 -5.66 24.88
C ASN A 35 3.09 -6.59 23.95
N MET A 36 2.19 -6.06 23.12
CA MET A 36 1.61 -6.79 21.99
C MET A 36 2.61 -6.83 20.83
N HIS A 37 3.73 -7.50 21.06
CA HIS A 37 4.65 -7.95 20.03
C HIS A 37 3.98 -9.11 19.31
N VAL A 38 3.38 -8.83 18.15
CA VAL A 38 2.87 -9.85 17.22
C VAL A 38 4.09 -10.54 16.61
N PRO A 39 4.44 -11.78 16.99
CA PRO A 39 5.61 -12.47 16.45
C PRO A 39 5.19 -13.01 15.07
N GLY A 40 5.48 -12.22 14.05
CA GLY A 40 5.01 -12.49 12.70
C GLY A 40 5.32 -11.34 11.76
N SER A 41 6.62 -11.04 11.63
CA SER A 41 7.22 -10.40 10.46
C SER A 41 6.38 -9.30 9.82
N MET A 42 6.54 -8.12 10.39
CA MET A 42 6.49 -6.84 9.71
C MET A 42 7.45 -6.86 8.51
N ASN A 43 7.01 -7.45 7.40
CA ASN A 43 7.40 -6.93 6.10
C ASN A 43 6.30 -5.93 5.79
N PRO A 44 6.57 -4.62 5.63
CA PRO A 44 5.65 -3.84 4.83
C PRO A 44 5.62 -4.57 3.49
N MET A 45 4.53 -5.29 3.19
CA MET A 45 4.21 -5.60 1.81
C MET A 45 4.26 -4.24 1.16
N GLN A 46 5.35 -3.97 0.45
CA GLN A 46 5.45 -2.90 -0.50
C GLN A 46 4.33 -3.24 -1.48
N THR A 47 3.13 -2.72 -1.21
CA THR A 47 2.09 -2.61 -2.20
C THR A 47 2.75 -1.84 -3.32
N ALA A 48 3.25 -2.57 -4.32
CA ALA A 48 3.92 -2.00 -5.46
C ALA A 48 2.98 -0.91 -5.96
N ALA A 49 3.42 0.34 -5.85
CA ALA A 49 2.59 1.47 -6.25
C ALA A 49 2.12 1.19 -7.67
N PRO A 50 0.83 1.43 -7.99
CA PRO A 50 0.27 1.10 -9.29
C PRO A 50 1.18 1.70 -10.37
N GLN A 51 1.86 0.82 -11.11
CA GLN A 51 2.80 1.22 -12.15
C GLN A 51 1.97 1.57 -13.38
N PHE A 52 2.03 2.83 -13.76
CA PHE A 52 1.40 3.34 -14.98
C PHE A 52 2.46 3.52 -16.06
N TYR A 53 2.08 3.19 -17.29
CA TYR A 53 2.95 3.26 -18.46
C TYR A 53 2.33 4.17 -19.51
N TYR A 54 3.16 4.91 -20.22
CA TYR A 54 2.77 5.67 -21.39
C TYR A 54 3.54 5.12 -22.57
N ALA A 55 2.91 5.03 -23.73
CA ALA A 55 3.52 4.51 -24.96
C ALA A 55 3.29 5.48 -26.12
N MET A 56 4.26 5.57 -27.01
CA MET A 56 4.11 6.28 -28.29
C MET A 56 3.47 5.36 -29.32
N ILE A 57 2.17 5.53 -29.57
CA ILE A 57 1.41 4.74 -30.54
C ILE A 57 1.09 5.67 -31.72
N GLU A 58 1.50 5.28 -32.93
CA GLU A 58 1.26 6.06 -34.16
C GLU A 58 1.71 7.53 -34.07
N GLY A 59 2.81 7.79 -33.36
CA GLY A 59 3.36 9.13 -33.18
C GLY A 59 2.66 9.98 -32.12
N ASN A 60 1.66 9.43 -31.41
CA ASN A 60 0.96 10.10 -30.32
C ASN A 60 1.24 9.42 -28.98
N GLN A 61 1.31 10.21 -27.91
CA GLN A 61 1.40 9.69 -26.55
C GLN A 61 0.04 9.10 -26.16
N ALA A 62 0.03 7.83 -25.78
CA ALA A 62 -1.12 7.11 -25.27
C ALA A 62 -0.85 6.60 -23.84
N GLY A 63 -1.87 6.61 -22.98
CA GLY A 63 -1.79 6.20 -21.58
C GLY A 63 -2.53 7.15 -20.63
N PRO A 64 -2.48 6.94 -19.31
CA PRO A 64 -1.72 5.90 -18.61
C PRO A 64 -2.32 4.50 -18.79
N PHE A 65 -1.48 3.53 -19.12
CA PHE A 65 -1.80 2.11 -19.21
C PHE A 65 -1.38 1.38 -17.94
N SER A 66 -2.19 0.42 -17.50
CA SER A 66 -1.78 -0.56 -16.50
C SER A 66 -0.89 -1.63 -17.14
N GLU A 67 -0.20 -2.42 -16.32
CA GLU A 67 0.60 -3.56 -16.82
C GLU A 67 -0.23 -4.55 -17.66
N GLN A 68 -1.49 -4.79 -17.26
CA GLN A 68 -2.41 -5.66 -18.01
C GLN A 68 -2.85 -5.04 -19.34
N GLU A 69 -3.13 -3.73 -19.37
CA GLU A 69 -3.47 -3.05 -20.62
C GLU A 69 -2.27 -3.06 -21.59
N LEU A 70 -1.06 -2.87 -21.04
CA LEU A 70 0.18 -2.88 -21.79
C LEU A 70 0.45 -4.26 -22.39
N SER A 71 0.29 -5.34 -21.62
CA SER A 71 0.45 -6.71 -22.13
C SER A 71 -0.53 -7.03 -23.25
N ARG A 72 -1.78 -6.54 -23.14
CA ARG A 72 -2.78 -6.65 -24.20
C ARG A 72 -2.36 -5.87 -25.45
N LEU A 73 -1.87 -4.64 -25.32
CA LEU A 73 -1.39 -3.82 -26.45
C LEU A 73 -0.17 -4.44 -27.14
N ILE A 74 0.71 -5.09 -26.38
CA ILE A 74 1.83 -5.88 -26.90
C ILE A 74 1.31 -7.08 -27.69
N ALA A 75 0.33 -7.81 -27.15
CA ALA A 75 -0.29 -8.95 -27.83
C ALA A 75 -1.01 -8.53 -29.12
N GLU A 76 -1.65 -7.36 -29.13
CA GLU A 76 -2.25 -6.72 -30.31
C GLU A 76 -1.22 -6.15 -31.29
N LYS A 77 0.09 -6.25 -31.01
CA LYS A 77 1.20 -5.65 -31.77
C LYS A 77 1.11 -4.13 -31.95
N LYS A 78 0.34 -3.44 -31.12
CA LYS A 78 0.30 -1.95 -31.07
C LYS A 78 1.53 -1.38 -30.40
N ILE A 79 2.09 -2.13 -29.45
CA ILE A 79 3.37 -1.85 -28.82
C ILE A 79 4.35 -2.91 -29.30
N VAL A 80 5.42 -2.46 -29.94
CA VAL A 80 6.50 -3.31 -30.45
C VAL A 80 7.80 -2.94 -29.74
N LYS A 81 8.84 -3.74 -29.97
CA LYS A 81 10.16 -3.52 -29.35
C LYS A 81 10.75 -2.12 -29.58
N GLU A 82 10.40 -1.48 -30.69
CA GLU A 82 10.84 -0.12 -31.08
C GLU A 82 9.97 1.00 -30.50
N THR A 83 8.85 0.68 -29.86
CA THR A 83 7.94 1.68 -29.27
C THR A 83 8.61 2.37 -28.08
N TYR A 84 8.53 3.70 -28.04
CA TYR A 84 8.97 4.47 -26.87
C TYR A 84 7.94 4.35 -25.75
N ILE A 85 8.42 3.98 -24.57
CA ILE A 85 7.63 3.85 -23.35
C ILE A 85 8.23 4.74 -22.26
N TRP A 86 7.36 5.37 -21.48
CA TRP A 86 7.73 6.12 -20.31
C TRP A 86 6.90 5.68 -19.11
N LYS A 87 7.50 5.71 -17.93
CA LYS A 87 6.83 5.41 -16.67
C LYS A 87 7.36 6.33 -15.57
N PRO A 88 6.57 6.56 -14.50
CA PRO A 88 7.03 7.32 -13.34
C PRO A 88 8.34 6.72 -12.78
N GLY A 89 9.36 7.57 -12.66
CA GLY A 89 10.70 7.17 -12.22
C GLY A 89 11.73 7.00 -13.34
N LEU A 90 11.33 7.01 -14.61
CA LEU A 90 12.27 7.12 -15.73
C LEU A 90 12.58 8.60 -16.04
N PRO A 91 13.86 8.97 -16.24
CA PRO A 91 14.25 10.34 -16.55
C PRO A 91 13.85 10.79 -17.97
N LYS A 92 13.61 9.85 -18.87
CA LYS A 92 13.24 10.07 -20.27
C LYS A 92 12.47 8.88 -20.83
N TRP A 93 11.84 9.08 -21.98
CA TRP A 93 11.27 7.98 -22.78
C TRP A 93 12.36 6.99 -23.15
N GLU A 94 12.07 5.71 -23.00
CA GLU A 94 12.99 4.63 -23.31
C GLU A 94 12.33 3.61 -24.22
N ILE A 95 13.11 2.96 -25.06
CA ILE A 95 12.59 1.98 -26.02
C ILE A 95 12.11 0.74 -25.27
N ALA A 96 10.97 0.17 -25.66
CA ALA A 96 10.35 -1.01 -25.06
C ALA A 96 11.35 -2.17 -24.90
N GLU A 97 12.22 -2.42 -25.88
CA GLU A 97 13.27 -3.44 -25.83
C GLU A 97 14.28 -3.24 -24.69
N LYS A 98 14.53 -1.99 -24.27
CA LYS A 98 15.48 -1.68 -23.18
C LYS A 98 14.85 -1.81 -21.79
N LEU A 99 13.53 -1.93 -21.72
CA LEU A 99 12.80 -2.00 -20.46
C LEU A 99 12.59 -3.47 -20.08
N PRO A 100 13.28 -3.99 -19.04
CA PRO A 100 13.19 -5.40 -18.68
C PRO A 100 11.79 -5.81 -18.22
N GLU A 101 11.00 -4.88 -17.69
CA GLU A 101 9.58 -5.08 -17.36
C GLU A 101 8.75 -5.41 -18.60
N ILE A 102 8.99 -4.71 -19.71
CA ILE A 102 8.27 -4.93 -20.97
C ILE A 102 8.70 -6.25 -21.59
N LEU A 103 10.00 -6.56 -21.57
CA LEU A 103 10.52 -7.85 -22.03
C LEU A 103 9.88 -9.02 -21.28
N LYS A 104 9.67 -8.88 -19.96
CA LYS A 104 8.94 -9.88 -19.16
C LYS A 104 7.49 -10.02 -19.63
N LEU A 105 6.79 -8.92 -19.89
CA LEU A 105 5.40 -8.97 -20.40
C LEU A 105 5.31 -9.62 -21.78
N VAL A 106 6.26 -9.34 -22.67
CA VAL A 106 6.37 -9.99 -23.98
C VAL A 106 6.61 -11.49 -23.84
N ALA A 107 7.48 -11.92 -22.91
CA ALA A 107 7.77 -13.32 -22.66
C ALA A 107 6.60 -14.08 -22.00
N LEU A 108 5.78 -13.37 -21.21
CA LEU A 108 4.58 -13.91 -20.57
C LEU A 108 3.36 -13.92 -21.49
N ALA A 109 3.36 -13.11 -22.56
CA ALA A 109 2.35 -13.20 -23.59
C ALA A 109 2.53 -14.56 -24.32
N PRO A 110 1.56 -15.48 -24.23
CA PRO A 110 1.66 -16.76 -24.92
C PRO A 110 1.84 -16.49 -26.42
N PRO A 111 2.76 -17.19 -27.11
CA PRO A 111 2.95 -17.00 -28.54
C PRO A 111 1.60 -17.20 -29.25
N PRO A 112 1.24 -16.35 -30.23
CA PRO A 112 -0.01 -16.48 -30.93
C PRO A 112 -0.07 -17.86 -31.58
N PHE A 113 -1.17 -18.59 -31.35
CA PHE A 113 -1.42 -19.86 -32.01
C PHE A 113 -1.53 -19.59 -33.51
N GLN A 114 -0.47 -19.90 -34.28
CA GLN A 114 -0.53 -19.86 -35.73
C GLN A 114 -1.37 -21.05 -36.17
N GLN A 115 -2.67 -20.83 -36.40
CA GLN A 115 -3.42 -21.75 -37.25
C GLN A 115 -2.88 -21.57 -38.67
N ASN A 116 -1.91 -22.40 -39.03
CA ASN A 116 -1.46 -22.54 -40.40
C ASN A 116 -2.65 -23.12 -41.21
N PRO A 117 -3.09 -22.48 -42.32
CA PRO A 117 -4.10 -23.06 -43.20
C PRO A 117 -3.60 -24.36 -43.85
#